data_AF-A0A316QGH3-F1
#
_entry.id   AF-A0A316QGH3-F1
#
_cell.length_a   1.000
_cell.length_b   1.000
_cell.length_c   1.000
_cell.angle_alpha   90.00
_cell.angle_beta   90.00
_cell.angle_gamma   90.00
#
_symmetry.space_group_name_H-M   'P 1'
#
loop_
_entity.id
_entity.type
_entity.pdbx_description
1 polymer ?
#
loop_
_entity_poly.entity_id
_entity_poly.type
_entity_poly.pdbx_seq_one_letter_code
_entity_poly.pdbx_strand_id
1 'polypeptide(L)'
;MKSILEKEKIEYSGAIPFSACHCRRPDIIERRGVSADRIRTAVMLLIPYFVNDGEGNVSFYARSRDYHLYCEGLFSRVIPALEERFGERFLGFADKSPIQENIAASMAGLGALGDNFMLINEKYGSFVFVA
;
A
#
# COMPACT_ATOMS: atom_id res chain seq x y z
N MET A 1 -5.24 14.47 -1.65
CA MET A 1 -4.83 13.12 -1.20
C MET A 1 -4.98 12.96 0.31
N LYS A 2 -4.22 13.69 1.14
CA LYS A 2 -4.25 13.57 2.61
C LYS A 2 -5.67 13.56 3.22
N SER A 3 -6.51 14.55 2.89
CA SER A 3 -7.89 14.65 3.40
C SER A 3 -8.84 13.51 2.97
N ILE A 4 -8.52 12.75 1.92
CA ILE A 4 -9.31 11.57 1.49
C ILE A 4 -8.88 10.37 2.33
N LEU A 5 -7.57 10.18 2.48
CA LEU A 5 -6.98 9.09 3.24
C LEU A 5 -7.24 9.20 4.75
N GLU A 6 -7.26 10.42 5.29
CA GLU A 6 -7.62 10.69 6.69
C GLU A 6 -9.05 10.25 7.03
N LYS A 7 -10.01 10.39 6.10
CA LYS A 7 -11.40 9.90 6.30
C LYS A 7 -11.46 8.39 6.45
N GLU A 8 -10.53 7.69 5.80
CA GLU A 8 -10.35 6.24 5.89
C GLU A 8 -9.41 5.83 7.04
N LYS A 9 -8.99 6.79 7.87
CA LYS A 9 -8.07 6.61 9.02
C LYS A 9 -6.69 6.07 8.61
N ILE A 10 -6.24 6.38 7.40
CA ILE A 10 -4.87 6.07 6.96
C ILE A 10 -3.93 7.18 7.43
N GLU A 11 -3.11 6.86 8.43
CA GLU A 11 -2.21 7.82 9.09
C GLU A 11 -0.89 8.00 8.31
N TYR A 12 -0.34 6.91 7.78
CA TYR A 12 0.92 6.91 7.03
C TYR A 12 0.64 6.68 5.56
N SER A 13 0.94 7.71 4.75
CA SER A 13 0.89 7.63 3.29
C SER A 13 1.95 8.54 2.68
N GLY A 14 2.46 8.16 1.51
CA GLY A 14 3.49 8.90 0.81
C GLY A 14 3.37 8.68 -0.69
N ALA A 15 3.90 9.60 -1.49
CA ALA A 15 3.90 9.48 -2.94
C ALA A 15 5.31 9.63 -3.49
N ILE A 16 5.67 8.75 -4.41
CA ILE A 16 6.95 8.78 -5.13
C ILE A 16 6.73 8.66 -6.63
N PRO A 17 7.65 9.17 -7.46
CA PRO A 17 7.62 8.91 -8.90
C PRO A 17 7.66 7.40 -9.17
N PHE A 18 6.79 6.91 -10.05
CA PHE A 18 6.76 5.50 -10.42
C PHE A 18 8.07 5.04 -11.08
N SER A 19 8.79 5.96 -11.73
CA SER A 19 10.13 5.72 -12.27
C SER A 19 11.18 5.41 -11.19
N ALA A 20 10.94 5.78 -9.94
CA ALA A 20 11.79 5.43 -8.81
C ALA A 20 11.46 4.04 -8.23
N CYS A 21 10.31 3.46 -8.59
CA CYS A 21 9.88 2.15 -8.13
C CYS A 21 10.58 1.04 -8.91
N HIS A 22 10.92 -0.05 -8.21
CA HIS A 22 11.38 -1.26 -8.86
C HIS A 22 10.19 -2.09 -9.35
N CYS A 23 9.74 -1.82 -10.58
CA CYS A 23 8.64 -2.54 -11.25
C CYS A 23 9.12 -3.88 -11.84
N ARG A 24 8.59 -5.00 -11.33
CA ARG A 24 8.90 -6.36 -11.80
C ARG A 24 7.79 -6.98 -12.63
N ARG A 25 6.55 -6.51 -12.44
CA ARG A 25 5.35 -7.12 -13.01
C ARG A 25 4.47 -6.06 -13.69
N PRO A 26 4.99 -5.38 -14.74
CA PRO A 26 4.22 -4.39 -15.49
C PRO A 26 2.96 -5.00 -16.12
N ASP A 27 2.99 -6.29 -16.44
CA ASP A 27 1.86 -7.05 -16.99
C ASP A 27 0.61 -7.01 -16.08
N ILE A 28 0.78 -6.86 -14.76
CA ILE A 28 -0.36 -6.76 -13.83
C ILE A 28 -1.07 -5.41 -13.98
N ILE A 29 -0.35 -4.33 -14.31
CA ILE A 29 -0.94 -3.04 -14.65
C ILE A 29 -1.67 -3.14 -15.99
N GLU A 30 -1.04 -3.76 -16.99
CA GLU A 30 -1.58 -3.91 -18.34
C GLU A 30 -2.88 -4.72 -18.36
N ARG A 31 -2.99 -5.77 -17.53
CA ARG A 31 -4.24 -6.53 -17.34
C ARG A 31 -5.39 -5.69 -16.78
N ARG A 32 -5.11 -4.54 -16.16
CA ARG A 32 -6.14 -3.57 -15.74
C ARG A 32 -6.52 -2.60 -16.86
N GLY A 33 -6.00 -2.78 -18.07
CA GLY A 33 -6.32 -1.96 -19.24
C GLY A 33 -5.65 -0.59 -19.23
N VAL A 34 -4.48 -0.48 -18.59
CA VAL A 34 -3.62 0.72 -18.63
C VAL A 34 -2.23 0.27 -19.04
N SER A 35 -1.60 0.95 -19.99
CA SER A 35 -0.21 0.63 -20.32
C SER A 35 0.73 1.10 -19.21
N ALA A 36 1.69 0.26 -18.82
CA ALA A 36 2.53 0.49 -17.66
C ALA A 36 3.42 1.75 -17.80
N ASP A 37 3.76 2.14 -19.03
CA ASP A 37 4.52 3.36 -19.35
C ASP A 37 3.76 4.67 -19.02
N ARG A 38 2.42 4.58 -18.91
CA ARG A 38 1.57 5.71 -18.55
C ARG A 38 1.51 5.96 -17.04
N ILE A 39 1.97 5.02 -16.20
CA ILE A 39 1.96 5.20 -14.75
C ILE A 39 3.09 6.15 -14.34
N ARG A 40 2.74 7.21 -13.61
CA ARG A 40 3.68 8.28 -13.22
C ARG A 40 4.00 8.34 -11.74
N THR A 41 3.08 7.90 -10.89
CA THR A 41 3.18 8.05 -9.44
C THR A 41 2.76 6.76 -8.76
N ALA A 42 3.50 6.34 -7.74
CA ALA A 42 3.06 5.35 -6.77
C ALA A 42 2.67 6.08 -5.48
N VAL A 43 1.46 5.83 -4.97
CA VAL A 43 1.01 6.31 -3.67
C VAL A 43 1.04 5.12 -2.73
N MET A 44 1.94 5.16 -1.77
CA MET A 44 2.16 4.11 -0.78
C MET A 44 1.35 4.40 0.48
N LEU A 45 0.72 3.37 1.04
CA LEU A 45 -0.07 3.42 2.26
C LEU A 45 0.47 2.39 3.26
N LEU A 46 0.46 2.72 4.56
CA LEU A 46 0.60 1.71 5.61
C LEU A 46 -0.73 1.44 6.29
N ILE A 47 -1.08 0.17 6.38
CA ILE A 47 -2.31 -0.32 7.00
C ILE A 47 -1.90 -1.15 8.22
N PRO A 48 -1.99 -0.62 9.45
CA PRO A 48 -1.61 -1.38 10.64
C PRO A 48 -2.60 -2.53 10.90
N TYR A 49 -2.08 -3.65 11.40
CA TYR A 49 -2.90 -4.77 11.85
C TYR A 49 -2.77 -5.01 13.35
N PHE A 50 -3.79 -5.64 13.92
CA PHE A 50 -3.90 -5.83 15.35
C PHE A 50 -3.00 -6.99 15.81
N VAL A 51 -2.20 -6.76 16.84
CA VAL A 51 -1.22 -7.73 17.37
C VAL A 51 -1.48 -8.15 18.82
N ASN A 52 -2.52 -7.61 19.47
CA ASN A 52 -2.83 -7.90 20.87
C ASN A 52 -4.01 -8.89 21.00
N ASP A 53 -3.91 -10.00 20.29
CA ASP A 53 -4.96 -11.04 20.16
C ASP A 53 -4.65 -12.31 20.98
N GLY A 54 -3.87 -12.16 22.06
CA GLY A 54 -3.45 -13.27 22.92
C GLY A 54 -2.37 -14.19 22.32
N GLU A 55 -2.07 -15.26 23.06
CA GLU A 55 -1.03 -16.22 22.71
C GLU A 55 -1.48 -17.19 21.60
N GLY A 56 -0.53 -17.67 20.80
CA GLY A 56 -0.78 -18.63 19.73
C GLY A 56 0.40 -18.73 18.78
N ASN A 57 0.36 -19.70 17.86
CA ASN A 57 1.43 -19.98 16.90
C ASN A 57 1.11 -19.53 15.46
N VAL A 58 -0.09 -19.01 15.20
CA VAL A 58 -0.45 -18.39 13.91
C VAL A 58 0.20 -17.00 13.82
N SER A 59 0.73 -16.60 12.67
CA SER A 59 1.33 -15.26 12.53
C SER A 59 0.27 -14.16 12.71
N PHE A 60 0.62 -13.04 13.37
CA PHE A 60 -0.33 -11.98 13.71
C PHE A 60 -1.07 -11.40 12.51
N TYR A 61 -0.40 -11.25 11.36
CA TYR A 61 -1.01 -10.71 10.14
C TYR A 61 -2.19 -11.57 9.64
N ALA A 62 -2.21 -12.86 9.99
CA ALA A 62 -3.21 -13.83 9.56
C ALA A 62 -4.30 -14.08 10.63
N ARG A 63 -4.26 -13.38 11.77
CA ARG A 63 -5.25 -13.53 12.85
C ARG A 63 -6.42 -12.55 12.72
N SER A 64 -6.17 -11.37 12.16
CA SER A 64 -7.23 -10.38 11.88
C SER A 64 -7.97 -10.70 10.58
N ARG A 65 -8.97 -9.87 10.24
CA ARG A 65 -9.63 -9.90 8.93
C ARG A 65 -8.58 -9.91 7.81
N ASP A 66 -8.83 -10.72 6.78
CA ASP A 66 -8.00 -10.79 5.58
C ASP A 66 -7.78 -9.39 5.00
N TYR A 67 -6.51 -9.01 4.91
CA TYR A 67 -6.11 -7.70 4.43
C TYR A 67 -6.45 -7.48 2.97
N HIS A 68 -6.56 -8.53 2.15
CA HIS A 68 -7.00 -8.40 0.76
C HIS A 68 -8.42 -7.85 0.69
N LEU A 69 -9.33 -8.42 1.50
CA LEU A 69 -10.73 -7.97 1.59
C LEU A 69 -10.82 -6.56 2.16
N TYR A 70 -9.93 -6.21 3.09
CA TYR A 70 -9.85 -4.85 3.61
C TYR A 70 -9.39 -3.86 2.54
N CYS A 71 -8.30 -4.17 1.83
CA CYS A 71 -7.72 -3.31 0.79
C CYS A 71 -8.68 -3.13 -0.39
N GLU A 72 -9.36 -4.19 -0.84
CA GLU A 72 -10.40 -4.09 -1.87
C GLU A 72 -11.52 -3.12 -1.45
N GLY A 73 -12.01 -3.25 -0.21
CA GLY A 73 -12.96 -2.32 0.37
C GLY A 73 -12.43 -0.89 0.42
N LEU A 74 -11.19 -0.68 0.88
CA LEU A 74 -10.55 0.63 0.92
C LEU A 74 -10.45 1.25 -0.48
N PHE A 75 -9.95 0.50 -1.47
CA PHE A 75 -9.77 0.98 -2.84
C PHE A 75 -11.09 1.38 -3.49
N SER A 76 -12.17 0.61 -3.28
CA SER A 76 -13.49 0.97 -3.81
C SER A 76 -14.02 2.33 -3.31
N ARG A 77 -13.56 2.80 -2.14
CA ARG A 77 -13.92 4.12 -1.59
C ARG A 77 -12.92 5.21 -1.98
N VAL A 78 -11.62 4.90 -1.93
CA VAL A 78 -10.56 5.90 -2.12
C VAL A 78 -10.31 6.21 -3.59
N ILE A 79 -10.29 5.20 -4.46
CA ILE A 79 -9.96 5.39 -5.89
C ILE A 79 -10.92 6.36 -6.56
N PRO A 80 -12.26 6.20 -6.47
CA PRO A 80 -13.18 7.14 -7.11
C PRO A 80 -13.00 8.58 -6.62
N ALA A 81 -12.76 8.76 -5.32
CA ALA A 81 -12.53 10.09 -4.74
C ALA A 81 -11.20 10.71 -5.20
N LEU A 82 -10.16 9.90 -5.46
CA LEU A 82 -8.91 10.37 -6.05
C LEU A 82 -9.09 10.70 -7.54
N GLU A 83 -9.77 9.84 -8.29
CA GLU A 83 -10.07 10.05 -9.71
C GLU A 83 -10.90 11.32 -9.91
N GLU A 84 -11.95 11.54 -9.11
CA GLU A 84 -12.76 12.76 -9.11
C GLU A 84 -11.91 14.01 -8.81
N ARG A 85 -11.01 13.92 -7.84
CA ARG A 85 -10.20 15.06 -7.39
C ARG A 85 -9.10 15.45 -8.39
N PHE A 86 -8.49 14.47 -9.05
CA PHE A 86 -7.31 14.69 -9.89
C PHE A 86 -7.59 14.58 -11.39
N GLY A 87 -8.73 14.02 -11.80
CA GLY A 87 -9.07 13.79 -13.20
C GLY A 87 -8.21 12.71 -13.88
N GLU A 88 -7.50 11.91 -13.09
CA GLU A 88 -6.56 10.89 -13.54
C GLU A 88 -6.99 9.51 -13.06
N ARG A 89 -6.59 8.45 -13.75
CA ARG A 89 -6.93 7.07 -13.39
C ARG A 89 -6.05 6.54 -12.26
N PHE A 90 -6.65 5.87 -11.29
CA PHE A 90 -5.92 5.21 -10.19
C PHE A 90 -6.13 3.70 -10.21
N LEU A 91 -5.09 2.95 -9.83
CA LEU A 91 -5.12 1.49 -9.69
C LEU A 91 -4.64 1.13 -8.29
N GLY A 92 -5.40 0.27 -7.59
CA GLY A 92 -5.03 -0.22 -6.26
C GLY A 92 -4.39 -1.61 -6.32
N PHE A 93 -3.31 -1.79 -5.58
CA PHE A 93 -2.62 -3.05 -5.40
C PHE A 93 -2.23 -3.25 -3.93
N ALA A 94 -2.18 -4.48 -3.49
CA ALA A 94 -1.69 -4.87 -2.18
C ALA A 94 -1.21 -6.32 -2.29
N ASP A 95 0.01 -6.63 -1.81
CA ASP A 95 0.70 -7.94 -1.90
C ASP A 95 1.00 -8.39 -3.34
N LYS A 96 -0.03 -8.51 -4.18
CA LYS A 96 0.07 -8.77 -5.61
C LYS A 96 0.24 -7.47 -6.38
N SER A 97 1.45 -6.92 -6.29
CA SER A 97 1.77 -5.59 -6.82
C SER A 97 2.77 -5.61 -7.98
N PRO A 98 2.73 -4.60 -8.87
CA PRO A 98 3.67 -4.51 -9.97
C PRO A 98 5.09 -4.16 -9.52
N ILE A 99 5.23 -3.57 -8.33
CA ILE A 99 6.47 -3.02 -7.76
C ILE A 99 6.85 -3.73 -6.46
N GLN A 100 8.11 -3.58 -6.02
CA GLN A 100 8.53 -3.94 -4.67
C GLN A 100 8.01 -2.92 -3.64
N GLU A 101 6.89 -3.26 -2.99
CA GLU A 101 6.14 -2.36 -2.10
C GLU A 101 6.95 -1.87 -0.90
N ASN A 102 7.68 -2.77 -0.22
CA ASN A 102 8.48 -2.42 0.96
C ASN A 102 9.56 -1.37 0.64
N ILE A 103 10.27 -1.52 -0.48
CA ILE A 103 11.28 -0.55 -0.94
C ILE A 103 10.59 0.77 -1.30
N ALA A 104 9.50 0.72 -2.06
CA ALA A 104 8.76 1.92 -2.46
C ALA A 104 8.22 2.69 -1.24
N ALA A 105 7.68 1.99 -0.23
CA ALA A 105 7.20 2.60 1.00
C ALA A 105 8.34 3.21 1.84
N SER A 106 9.52 2.59 1.87
CA SER A 106 10.69 3.18 2.52
C SER A 106 11.15 4.44 1.79
N MET A 107 11.23 4.41 0.46
CA MET A 107 11.54 5.59 -0.37
C MET A 107 10.49 6.70 -0.22
N ALA A 108 9.23 6.35 0.03
CA ALA A 108 8.15 7.28 0.33
C ALA A 108 8.20 7.85 1.76
N GLY A 109 9.21 7.48 2.56
CA GLY A 109 9.42 7.98 3.91
C GLY A 109 8.52 7.35 4.97
N LEU A 110 7.91 6.18 4.69
CA LEU A 110 6.96 5.54 5.60
C LEU A 110 7.61 4.63 6.65
N GLY A 111 8.91 4.35 6.50
CA GLY A 111 9.69 3.54 7.41
C GLY A 111 11.08 3.21 6.86
N ALA A 112 11.87 2.48 7.64
CA ALA A 112 13.16 1.94 7.24
C ALA A 112 13.06 0.45 6.95
N LEU A 113 13.86 -0.07 6.01
CA LEU A 113 13.99 -1.52 5.83
C LEU A 113 14.91 -2.08 6.92
N GLY A 114 14.44 -3.08 7.65
CA GLY A 114 15.28 -3.87 8.56
C GLY A 114 16.09 -4.94 7.83
N ASP A 115 17.06 -5.53 8.52
CA ASP A 115 17.85 -6.67 7.99
C ASP A 115 17.00 -7.91 7.69
N ASN A 116 15.81 -7.99 8.29
CA ASN A 116 14.78 -8.99 8.00
C ASN A 116 13.90 -8.65 6.78
N PHE A 117 14.27 -7.62 6.01
CA PHE A 117 13.57 -7.10 4.82
C PHE A 117 12.16 -6.55 5.06
N MET A 118 11.71 -6.47 6.31
CA MET A 118 10.43 -5.83 6.65
C MET A 118 10.60 -4.31 6.69
N LEU A 119 9.54 -3.60 6.30
CA LEU A 119 9.43 -2.17 6.56
C LEU A 119 9.13 -1.95 8.04
N ILE A 120 9.94 -1.15 8.72
CA ILE A 120 9.79 -0.78 10.12
C ILE A 120 9.35 0.67 10.19
N ASN A 121 8.09 0.88 10.60
CA ASN A 121 7.50 2.17 10.86
C ASN A 121 7.75 2.61 12.31
N GLU A 122 7.89 3.92 12.54
CA GLU A 122 8.19 4.49 13.88
C GLU A 122 7.13 4.16 14.94
N LYS A 123 5.85 4.05 14.56
CA LYS A 123 4.73 3.88 15.48
C LYS A 123 4.26 2.43 15.54
N TYR A 124 4.16 1.79 14.38
CA TYR A 124 3.59 0.44 14.26
C TYR A 124 4.64 -0.66 14.17
N GLY A 125 5.93 -0.32 14.16
CA GLY A 125 6.99 -1.29 13.90
C GLY A 125 6.80 -1.94 12.52
N SER A 126 7.03 -3.24 12.42
CA SER A 126 6.77 -4.01 11.19
C SER A 126 5.35 -4.57 11.08
N PHE A 127 4.43 -4.15 11.96
CA PHE A 127 3.06 -4.68 12.01
C PHE A 127 2.11 -3.90 11.10
N VAL A 128 2.50 -3.77 9.83
CA VAL A 128 1.78 -3.05 8.79
C VAL A 128 1.71 -3.88 7.52
N PHE A 129 0.61 -3.76 6.79
CA PHE A 129 0.57 -4.07 5.37
C PHE A 129 0.96 -2.82 4.57
N VAL A 130 1.61 -3.05 3.43
CA VAL A 130 1.95 -2.01 2.47
C VAL A 130 1.02 -2.18 1.26
N ALA A 131 0.50 -1.06 0.76
CA ALA A 131 -0.35 -0.98 -0.42
C ALA A 131 0.02 0.25 -1.26
#